data_AF-A0A1Z4EJ74-F1
#
_entry.id   AF-A0A1Z4EJ74-F1
#
_cell.length_a   1.000
_cell.length_b   1.000
_cell.length_c   1.000
_cell.angle_alpha   90.00
_cell.angle_beta   90.00
_cell.angle_gamma   90.00
#
_symmetry.space_group_name_H-M   'P 1'
#
loop_
_entity.id
_entity.type
_entity.pdbx_description
1 polymer ?
#
loop_
_entity_poly.entity_id
_entity_poly.type
_entity_poly.pdbx_seq_one_letter_code
_entity_poly.pdbx_strand_id
1 'polypeptide(L)' 'MNCDISRQPDIVDVTVTVDDHGRGHRAKAELRWRGRTLTGFGLSYVEIDNAGEQLAMAQAFSDLSNQLSRLG' A
#
# COMPACT_ATOMS: atom_id res chain seq x y z
N MET A 1 25.83 -23.07 23.76
CA MET A 1 25.58 -21.89 22.92
C MET A 1 24.21 -22.10 22.29
N ASN A 2 23.19 -21.42 22.82
CA ASN A 2 21.80 -21.58 22.35
C ASN A 2 21.56 -20.52 21.26
N CYS A 3 21.45 -20.95 20.01
CA CYS A 3 21.00 -20.10 18.93
C CYS A 3 19.48 -19.98 19.08
N ASP A 4 19.03 -18.85 19.61
CA ASP A 4 17.61 -18.50 19.65
C ASP A 4 17.19 -18.08 18.24
N ILE A 5 16.62 -19.03 17.47
CA ILE A 5 16.16 -18.81 16.09
C ILE A 5 14.63 -18.67 16.04
N SER A 6 14.02 -18.16 17.11
CA SER A 6 12.57 -17.87 17.14
C SER A 6 12.26 -16.45 16.67
N ARG A 7 12.89 -15.98 15.58
CA ARG A 7 12.52 -14.71 14.95
C ARG A 7 11.28 -14.95 14.10
N GLN A 8 10.11 -14.87 14.74
CA GLN A 8 8.85 -14.88 14.04
C GLN A 8 8.81 -13.66 13.10
N PRO A 9 8.44 -13.82 11.81
CA PRO A 9 8.32 -12.68 10.93
C PRO A 9 7.23 -11.75 11.48
N ASP A 10 7.55 -10.45 11.53
CA ASP A 10 6.53 -9.43 11.79
C ASP A 10 5.59 -9.39 10.57
N ILE A 11 4.45 -10.07 10.68
CA ILE A 11 3.39 -9.97 9.69
C ILE A 11 2.70 -8.63 9.90
N VAL A 12 2.57 -7.86 8.82
CA VAL A 12 1.86 -6.57 8.81
C VAL A 12 0.77 -6.60 7.75
N ASP A 13 -0.38 -6.04 8.09
CA ASP A 13 -1.49 -5.88 7.16
C ASP A 13 -1.45 -4.51 6.50
N VAL A 14 -1.76 -4.47 5.21
CA VAL A 14 -2.02 -3.24 4.47
C VAL A 14 -3.49 -3.20 4.10
N THR A 15 -4.21 -2.20 4.59
CA THR A 15 -5.62 -2.00 4.24
C THR A 15 -5.69 -1.17 2.97
N VAL A 16 -6.36 -1.68 1.94
CA VAL A 16 -6.56 -0.97 0.67
C VAL A 16 -8.02 -0.61 0.51
N THR A 17 -8.29 0.65 0.17
CA THR A 17 -9.62 1.12 -0.23
C THR A 17 -9.53 1.67 -1.64
N VAL A 18 -10.44 1.23 -2.51
CA VAL A 18 -10.61 1.77 -3.86
C VAL A 18 -11.93 2.51 -3.92
N ASP A 19 -11.91 3.70 -4.51
CA ASP A 19 -13.06 4.55 -4.76
C ASP A 19 -13.12 4.86 -6.26
N ASP A 20 -14.28 4.57 -6.86
CA ASP A 20 -14.57 4.82 -8.26
C ASP A 20 -15.46 6.07 -8.34
N HIS A 21 -14.87 7.21 -8.68
CA HIS A 21 -15.59 8.46 -8.78
C HIS A 21 -15.51 9.05 -10.19
N GLY A 22 -16.65 9.03 -10.89
CA GLY A 22 -16.91 9.77 -12.13
C GLY A 22 -16.12 9.26 -13.35
N ARG A 23 -14.81 9.50 -13.38
CA ARG A 23 -13.89 9.23 -14.52
C ARG A 23 -12.55 8.63 -14.10
N GLY A 24 -12.40 8.20 -12.86
CA GLY A 24 -11.14 7.67 -12.36
C GLY A 24 -11.27 6.81 -11.14
N HIS A 25 -10.26 5.96 -10.96
CA HIS A 25 -10.10 5.05 -9.85
C HIS A 25 -9.07 5.64 -8.90
N ARG A 26 -9.46 5.83 -7.64
CA ARG A 26 -8.58 6.28 -6.58
C ARG A 26 -8.33 5.14 -5.61
N ALA A 27 -7.07 4.86 -5.30
CA ALA A 27 -6.69 3.90 -4.28
C ALA A 27 -6.01 4.58 -3.10
N LYS A 28 -6.29 4.08 -1.89
CA LYS A 28 -5.61 4.44 -0.65
C LYS A 28 -5.09 3.14 -0.01
N ALA A 29 -3.78 3.07 0.24
CA ALA A 29 -3.14 1.96 0.94
C ALA A 29 -2.64 2.43 2.31
N GLU A 30 -3.13 1.84 3.39
CA GLU A 30 -2.81 2.24 4.77
C GLU A 30 -2.05 1.12 5.49
N LEU A 31 -0.93 1.48 6.10
CA LEU A 31 -0.06 0.59 6.87
C LEU A 31 0.27 1.20 8.22
N ARG A 32 0.16 0.39 9.27
CA ARG A 32 0.67 0.74 10.60
C ARG A 32 2.05 0.13 10.80
N TRP A 33 3.08 0.97 10.89
CA TRP A 33 4.48 0.55 11.01
C TRP A 33 5.18 1.25 12.18
N ARG A 34 5.71 0.47 13.14
CA ARG A 34 6.49 0.98 14.30
C ARG A 34 5.84 2.19 15.01
N GLY A 35 4.53 2.12 15.23
CA GLY A 35 3.76 3.19 15.88
C GLY A 35 3.39 4.39 15.00
N ARG A 36 3.69 4.34 13.70
CA ARG A 36 3.29 5.35 12.71
C ARG A 36 2.22 4.79 11.77
N THR A 37 1.34 5.64 11.27
CA THR A 37 0.43 5.31 10.18
C THR A 37 1.00 5.92 8.90
N LEU A 38 1.20 5.09 7.89
CA LEU A 38 1.61 5.49 6.56
C LEU A 38 0.43 5.33 5.62
N THR A 39 0.31 6.24 4.66
CA THR A 39 -0.82 6.24 3.73
C THR A 39 -0.30 6.57 2.35
N GLY A 40 -0.31 5.57 1.48
CA GLY A 40 -0.01 5.72 0.06
C GLY A 40 -1.27 6.03 -0.74
N PHE A 41 -1.13 6.85 -1.77
CA PHE A 41 -2.24 7.20 -2.67
C PHE A 41 -1.93 6.88 -4.12
N GLY A 42 -2.95 6.49 -4.88
CA GLY A 42 -2.86 6.27 -6.31
C GLY A 42 -4.12 6.72 -7.04
N LEU A 43 -3.96 7.12 -8.29
CA LEU A 43 -5.03 7.66 -9.12
C LEU A 43 -4.83 7.25 -10.58
N SER A 44 -5.84 6.62 -11.16
CA SER A 44 -5.84 6.24 -12.56
C SER A 44 -7.10 6.73 -13.24
N TYR A 45 -6.96 7.18 -14.49
CA TYR A 45 -8.07 7.58 -15.36
C TYR A 45 -8.23 6.59 -16.54
N VAL A 46 -7.61 5.42 -16.46
CA VAL A 46 -7.71 4.39 -17.48
C VAL A 46 -9.07 3.72 -17.37
N GLU A 47 -9.91 3.87 -18.39
CA GLU A 47 -11.27 3.31 -18.47
C GLU A 47 -11.30 1.95 -19.19
N ILE A 48 -10.21 1.17 -19.09
CA ILE A 48 -10.11 -0.16 -19.72
C ILE A 48 -10.30 -1.21 -18.63
N ASP A 49 -11.47 -1.86 -18.62
CA ASP A 49 -11.84 -2.91 -17.66
C ASP A 49 -11.43 -2.56 -16.21
N ASN A 50 -10.75 -3.47 -15.51
CA ASN A 50 -10.22 -3.26 -14.17
C ASN A 50 -8.79 -2.70 -14.15
N ALA A 51 -8.22 -2.35 -15.32
CA ALA A 51 -6.85 -1.87 -15.40
C ALA A 51 -6.67 -0.54 -14.67
N GLY A 52 -7.69 0.33 -14.70
CA GLY A 52 -7.71 1.59 -13.98
C GLY A 52 -7.54 1.40 -12.47
N GLU A 53 -8.37 0.56 -11.87
CA GLU A 53 -8.30 0.18 -10.45
C GLU A 53 -6.93 -0.43 -10.09
N GLN A 54 -6.45 -1.40 -10.89
CA GLN A 54 -5.16 -2.05 -10.65
C GLN A 54 -3.99 -1.07 -10.72
N LEU A 55 -4.00 -0.13 -11.67
CA LEU A 55 -3.01 0.94 -11.77
C LEU A 55 -3.06 1.87 -10.56
N ALA A 56 -4.25 2.26 -10.12
CA ALA A 56 -4.41 3.09 -8.93
C ALA A 56 -3.85 2.37 -7.69
N MET A 57 -4.16 1.08 -7.51
CA MET A 57 -3.60 0.29 -6.41
C MET A 57 -2.07 0.18 -6.49
N ALA A 58 -1.51 -0.12 -7.67
CA ALA A 58 -0.07 -0.22 -7.87
C ALA A 58 0.65 1.08 -7.52
N GLN A 59 0.08 2.24 -7.88
CA GLN A 59 0.58 3.55 -7.50
C GLN A 59 0.50 3.77 -5.98
N ALA A 60 -0.62 3.42 -5.34
CA ALA A 60 -0.78 3.55 -3.89
C ALA A 60 0.26 2.72 -3.12
N PHE A 61 0.55 1.49 -3.58
CA PHE A 61 1.62 0.67 -3.01
C PHE A 61 3.01 1.24 -3.29
N SER A 62 3.24 1.81 -4.48
CA SER A 62 4.52 2.43 -4.83
C SER A 62 4.81 3.65 -3.95
N ASP A 63 3.81 4.50 -3.73
CA ASP A 63 3.92 5.65 -2.82
C ASP A 63 4.16 5.20 -1.38
N LEU A 64 3.41 4.18 -0.91
CA LEU A 64 3.61 3.60 0.42
C LEU A 64 5.02 3.02 0.59
N SER A 65 5.54 2.32 -0.43
CA SER A 65 6.92 1.80 -0.45
C SER A 65 7.94 2.93 -0.37
N ASN A 66 7.74 4.02 -1.13
CA ASN A 66 8.62 5.19 -1.08
C ASN A 66 8.64 5.83 0.31
N GLN A 67 7.50 5.89 0.99
CA GLN A 67 7.42 6.38 2.36
C GLN A 67 8.17 5.47 3.34
N LEU A 68 8.00 4.14 3.22
CA LEU A 68 8.73 3.17 4.03
C LEU A 68 10.25 3.29 3.84
N SER A 69 10.71 3.42 2.60
CA SER A 69 12.13 3.58 2.28
C SER A 69 12.75 4.87 2.85
N ARG A 70 11.95 5.89 3.15
CA ARG A 70 12.41 7.13 3.81
C ARG A 70 12.47 7.02 5.34
N LEU A 71 11.91 5.94 5.91
CA LEU A 71 11.88 5.69 7.36
C LEU A 71 12.97 4.72 7.83
N GLY A 72 13.53 3.92 6.91
CA GLY A 72 14.67 3.03 7.13
C GLY A 72 15.99 3.74 6.88
#